data_AF-A0A3B6H4Y1-F1
#
_entry.id   AF-A0A3B6H4Y1-F1
#
_cell.length_a   1.000
_cell.length_b   1.000
_cell.length_c   1.000
_cell.angle_alpha   90.00
_cell.angle_beta   90.00
_cell.angle_gamma   90.00
#
_symmetry.space_group_name_H-M   'P 1'
#
loop_
_entity.id
_entity.type
_entity.pdbx_description
1 polymer ?
#
loop_
_entity_poly.entity_id
_entity_poly.type
_entity_poly.pdbx_seq_one_letter_code
_entity_poly.pdbx_strand_id
1 'polypeptide(L)'
;MDLILPVKVGDAIETRSFDRGYRGAWFRGKLTDMCIRDGHLECQVEYIDYPDEKRRWNRLYKVPPKCRNQKAGQNREIMLRPPFPQWCWENDIPEHWPQMDVVAVVSSPWKVGDLIDWWYKDCFWTGKIIELLGEDKVKIICPEKPIGEGGCWAADTKDLRPALDWPLLKGWTAPLSQAF
;
A
#
# COMPACT_ATOMS: atom_id res chain seq x y z
N MET A 1 -11.73 -9.01 22.74
CA MET A 1 -12.17 -8.46 21.45
C MET A 1 -11.60 -9.39 20.40
N ASP A 2 -12.45 -10.16 19.74
CA ASP A 2 -12.01 -10.94 18.59
C ASP A 2 -11.65 -9.97 17.48
N LEU A 3 -10.39 -10.01 17.03
CA LEU A 3 -9.92 -9.18 15.93
C LEU A 3 -10.56 -9.71 14.65
N ILE A 4 -11.73 -9.19 14.29
CA ILE A 4 -12.38 -9.53 13.02
C ILE A 4 -11.61 -8.78 11.92
N LEU A 5 -10.78 -9.52 11.19
CA LEU A 5 -10.22 -9.02 9.95
C LEU A 5 -11.33 -8.93 8.90
N PRO A 6 -11.41 -7.82 8.14
CA PRO A 6 -12.35 -7.68 7.03
C PRO A 6 -11.87 -8.41 5.75
N VAL A 7 -10.95 -9.36 5.91
CA VAL A 7 -10.46 -10.27 4.88
C VAL A 7 -10.50 -11.70 5.42
N LYS A 8 -10.75 -12.66 4.54
CA LYS A 8 -10.76 -14.10 4.83
C LYS A 8 -9.90 -14.86 3.83
N VAL A 9 -9.58 -16.11 4.16
CA VAL A 9 -8.87 -17.01 3.25
C VAL A 9 -9.64 -17.10 1.93
N GLY A 10 -8.92 -16.95 0.83
CA GLY A 10 -9.45 -16.89 -0.53
C GLY A 10 -9.53 -15.47 -1.10
N ASP A 11 -9.54 -14.44 -0.26
CA ASP A 11 -9.63 -13.05 -0.71
C ASP A 11 -8.33 -12.57 -1.37
N ALA A 12 -8.47 -11.70 -2.36
CA ALA A 12 -7.36 -10.88 -2.85
C ALA A 12 -6.99 -9.83 -1.79
N ILE A 13 -5.72 -9.51 -1.68
CA ILE A 13 -5.17 -8.57 -0.69
C ILE A 13 -3.95 -7.84 -1.29
N GLU A 14 -3.48 -6.81 -0.58
CA GLU A 14 -2.13 -6.28 -0.78
C GLU A 14 -1.30 -6.45 0.50
N THR A 15 -0.04 -6.87 0.36
CA THR A 15 0.90 -6.96 1.50
C THR A 15 2.07 -6.03 1.33
N ARG A 16 2.58 -5.52 2.46
CA ARG A 16 3.75 -4.65 2.47
C ARG A 16 5.01 -5.39 2.86
N SER A 17 6.16 -4.96 2.34
CA SER A 17 7.47 -5.45 2.77
C SER A 17 8.31 -4.39 3.48
N PHE A 18 9.16 -4.85 4.40
CA PHE A 18 10.25 -4.08 5.01
C PHE A 18 11.62 -4.67 4.69
N ASP A 19 11.65 -5.66 3.81
CA ASP A 19 12.89 -6.32 3.41
C ASP A 19 13.70 -5.41 2.48
N ARG A 20 15.02 -5.52 2.57
CA ARG A 20 15.94 -4.73 1.73
C ARG A 20 15.63 -4.99 0.25
N GLY A 21 15.52 -3.91 -0.51
CA GLY A 21 15.17 -3.95 -1.92
C GLY A 21 13.68 -3.81 -2.19
N TYR A 22 12.82 -3.85 -1.16
CA TYR A 22 11.37 -3.71 -1.26
C TYR A 22 10.76 -2.96 -0.06
N ARG A 23 11.55 -2.15 0.65
CA ARG A 23 11.06 -1.42 1.83
C ARG A 23 9.93 -0.47 1.42
N GLY A 24 8.78 -0.62 2.07
CA GLY A 24 7.60 0.20 1.83
C GLY A 24 6.77 -0.20 0.62
N ALA A 25 7.20 -1.18 -0.18
CA ALA A 25 6.46 -1.63 -1.35
C ALA A 25 5.23 -2.49 -0.98
N TRP A 26 4.16 -2.35 -1.76
CA TRP A 26 2.93 -3.13 -1.67
C TRP A 26 2.82 -4.12 -2.84
N PHE A 27 2.51 -5.36 -2.52
CA PHE A 27 2.42 -6.49 -3.45
C PHE A 27 1.01 -7.03 -3.47
N ARG A 28 0.47 -7.26 -4.67
CA ARG A 28 -0.83 -7.93 -4.81
C ARG A 28 -0.67 -9.41 -4.54
N GLY A 29 -1.62 -9.97 -3.81
CA GLY A 29 -1.59 -11.38 -3.46
C GLY A 29 -2.97 -11.93 -3.16
N LYS A 30 -3.01 -13.24 -2.94
CA LYS A 30 -4.16 -13.96 -2.44
C LYS A 30 -3.84 -14.52 -1.07
N LEU A 31 -4.74 -14.31 -0.13
CA LEU A 31 -4.64 -14.88 1.20
C LEU A 31 -4.98 -16.38 1.14
N THR A 32 -4.01 -17.25 1.39
CA THR A 32 -4.19 -18.70 1.28
C THR A 32 -4.42 -19.39 2.61
N ASP A 33 -3.97 -18.80 3.71
CA ASP A 33 -4.16 -19.32 5.07
C ASP A 33 -3.95 -18.23 6.12
N MET A 34 -4.48 -18.44 7.32
CA MET A 34 -4.29 -17.58 8.49
C MET A 34 -4.22 -18.42 9.76
N CYS A 35 -3.24 -18.15 10.62
CA CYS A 35 -3.17 -18.79 11.93
C CYS A 35 -2.45 -17.93 12.97
N ILE A 36 -2.65 -18.26 14.25
CA ILE A 36 -1.87 -17.69 15.34
C ILE A 36 -0.63 -18.55 15.56
N ARG A 37 0.56 -17.95 15.47
CA ARG A 37 1.85 -18.58 15.76
C ARG A 37 2.62 -17.72 16.75
N ASP A 38 3.09 -18.32 17.84
CA ASP A 38 3.82 -17.63 18.91
C ASP A 38 3.12 -16.35 19.41
N GLY A 39 1.78 -16.37 19.50
CA GLY A 39 0.98 -15.22 19.93
C GLY A 39 0.83 -14.11 18.88
N HIS A 40 1.22 -14.37 17.63
CA HIS A 40 1.08 -13.44 16.52
C HIS A 40 0.15 -13.99 15.45
N LEU A 41 -0.73 -13.13 14.91
CA LEU A 41 -1.51 -13.47 13.72
C LEU A 41 -0.59 -13.40 12.50
N GLU A 42 -0.46 -14.54 11.81
CA GLU A 42 0.28 -14.68 10.57
C GLU A 42 -0.64 -15.07 9.42
N CYS A 43 -0.33 -14.55 8.24
CA CYS A 43 -1.07 -14.77 7.00
C CYS A 43 -0.14 -15.45 5.99
N GLN A 44 -0.61 -16.51 5.34
CA GLN A 44 0.07 -17.09 4.20
C GLN A 44 -0.41 -16.43 2.91
N VAL A 45 0.52 -15.99 2.07
CA VAL A 45 0.20 -15.24 0.85
C VAL A 45 0.84 -15.92 -0.36
N GLU A 46 0.06 -15.99 -1.43
CA GLU A 46 0.49 -16.32 -2.79
C GLU A 46 0.51 -15.02 -3.60
N TYR A 47 1.66 -14.65 -4.16
CA TYR A 47 1.84 -13.37 -4.86
C TYR A 47 1.35 -13.47 -6.30
N ILE A 48 0.50 -12.52 -6.71
CA ILE A 48 -0.11 -12.54 -8.05
C ILE A 48 0.94 -12.21 -9.12
N ASP A 49 1.77 -11.21 -8.85
CA ASP A 49 2.74 -10.68 -9.81
C ASP A 49 4.12 -11.34 -9.72
N TYR A 50 4.25 -12.31 -8.81
CA TYR A 50 5.46 -13.10 -8.58
C TYR A 50 5.07 -14.60 -8.45
N PRO A 51 4.54 -15.23 -9.51
CA PRO A 51 3.96 -16.58 -9.43
C PRO A 51 4.97 -17.67 -9.07
N ASP A 52 6.26 -17.44 -9.34
CA ASP A 52 7.34 -18.38 -9.00
C ASP A 52 7.77 -18.29 -7.52
N GLU A 53 7.33 -17.25 -6.79
CA GLU A 53 7.67 -17.07 -5.38
C GLU A 53 6.89 -18.07 -4.52
N LYS A 54 7.61 -18.81 -3.67
CA LYS A 54 6.98 -19.76 -2.75
C LYS A 54 6.06 -19.02 -1.79
N ARG A 55 4.94 -19.65 -1.44
CA ARG A 55 4.01 -19.14 -0.42
C ARG A 55 4.77 -18.82 0.87
N ARG A 56 4.64 -17.57 1.34
CA ARG A 56 5.32 -17.10 2.54
C ARG A 56 4.33 -16.80 3.65
N TRP A 57 4.74 -17.13 4.87
CA TRP A 57 4.06 -16.69 6.09
C TRP A 57 4.55 -15.29 6.45
N ASN A 58 3.62 -14.38 6.65
CA ASN A 58 3.87 -12.99 7.00
C ASN A 58 3.11 -12.63 8.27
N ARG A 59 3.81 -12.06 9.24
CA ARG A 59 3.16 -11.42 10.39
C ARG A 59 2.29 -10.28 9.93
N LEU A 60 1.03 -10.27 10.39
CA LEU A 60 0.07 -9.20 10.09
C LEU A 60 0.57 -7.84 10.57
N TYR A 61 1.26 -7.80 11.71
CA TYR A 61 1.83 -6.57 12.26
C TYR A 61 3.34 -6.71 12.41
N LYS A 62 4.09 -5.75 11.89
CA LYS A 62 5.55 -5.66 12.05
C LYS A 62 5.94 -4.30 12.63
N VAL A 63 7.01 -4.28 13.41
CA VAL A 63 7.63 -3.03 13.90
C VAL A 63 8.38 -2.39 12.72
N PRO A 64 8.07 -1.13 12.35
CA PRO A 64 8.79 -0.45 11.28
C PRO A 64 10.29 -0.33 11.58
N PRO A 65 11.17 -0.39 10.58
CA PRO A 65 12.61 -0.29 10.79
C PRO A 65 13.06 0.94 11.60
N LYS A 66 12.39 2.09 11.41
CA LYS A 66 12.64 3.35 12.16
C LYS A 66 12.37 3.25 13.67
N CYS A 67 11.60 2.27 14.12
CA CYS A 67 11.12 2.14 15.50
C CYS A 67 11.79 1.01 16.29
N ARG A 68 12.84 0.35 15.76
CA ARG A 68 13.45 -0.84 16.39
C ARG A 68 13.94 -0.62 17.84
N ASN A 69 14.24 0.61 18.24
CA ASN A 69 14.73 0.95 19.59
C ASN A 69 13.63 1.52 20.52
N GLN A 70 12.38 1.61 20.07
CA GLN A 70 11.27 2.15 20.87
C GLN A 70 10.42 1.00 21.45
N LYS A 71 9.69 1.24 22.55
CA LYS A 71 8.84 0.22 23.21
C LYS A 71 7.91 -0.43 22.16
N ALA A 72 8.18 -1.69 21.82
CA ALA A 72 7.63 -2.45 20.69
C ALA A 72 6.09 -2.68 20.71
N GLY A 73 5.40 -2.16 21.73
CA GLY A 73 3.95 -2.27 21.89
C GLY A 73 3.15 -1.15 21.21
N GLN A 74 3.74 0.03 20.94
CA GLN A 74 2.98 1.18 20.42
C GLN A 74 3.18 1.46 18.92
N ASN A 75 4.29 1.00 18.33
CA ASN A 75 4.65 1.31 16.94
C ASN A 75 4.70 0.06 16.06
N ARG A 76 3.55 -0.57 15.85
CA ARG A 76 3.40 -1.65 14.87
C ARG A 76 2.53 -1.16 13.73
N GLU A 77 2.94 -1.48 12.51
CA GLU A 77 2.17 -1.16 11.33
C GLU A 77 1.59 -2.45 10.76
N ILE A 78 0.36 -2.35 10.25
CA ILE A 78 -0.29 -3.46 9.56
C ILE A 78 0.42 -3.71 8.23
N MET A 79 0.63 -4.98 7.89
CA MET A 79 1.38 -5.43 6.72
C MET A 79 0.48 -6.00 5.63
N LEU A 80 -0.83 -5.92 5.83
CA LEU A 80 -1.86 -6.41 4.93
C LEU A 80 -2.99 -5.38 4.87
N ARG A 81 -3.52 -5.17 3.66
CA ARG A 81 -4.75 -4.42 3.42
C ARG A 81 -5.62 -5.16 2.38
N PRO A 82 -6.93 -4.88 2.29
CA PRO A 82 -7.76 -5.34 1.19
C PRO A 82 -7.19 -4.91 -0.17
N PRO A 83 -7.74 -5.42 -1.28
CA PRO A 83 -7.41 -4.91 -2.60
C PRO A 83 -7.65 -3.41 -2.64
N PHE A 84 -6.74 -2.69 -3.29
CA PHE A 84 -6.89 -1.25 -3.47
C PHE A 84 -8.26 -0.96 -4.12
N PRO A 85 -9.01 0.03 -3.62
CA PRO A 85 -10.34 0.32 -4.14
C PRO A 85 -10.26 0.79 -5.59
N GLN A 86 -11.36 0.71 -6.31
CA GLN A 86 -11.47 1.47 -7.55
C GLN A 86 -11.26 2.96 -7.26
N TRP A 87 -10.73 3.70 -8.23
CA TRP A 87 -10.57 5.13 -8.09
C TRP A 87 -10.89 5.85 -9.38
N CYS A 88 -11.27 7.11 -9.26
CA CYS A 88 -11.60 7.97 -10.39
C CYS A 88 -11.20 9.42 -10.09
N TRP A 89 -11.16 10.23 -11.14
CA TRP A 89 -11.04 11.67 -11.01
C TRP A 89 -12.34 12.28 -10.48
N GLU A 90 -12.22 13.34 -9.70
CA GLU A 90 -13.34 14.13 -9.18
C GLU A 90 -14.27 14.64 -10.30
N ASN A 91 -13.71 14.93 -11.47
CA ASN A 91 -14.47 15.36 -12.65
C ASN A 91 -15.12 14.19 -13.42
N ASP A 92 -14.73 12.94 -13.13
CA ASP A 92 -15.18 11.73 -13.82
C ASP A 92 -16.03 10.83 -12.93
N ILE A 93 -16.59 11.36 -11.83
CA ILE A 93 -17.49 10.61 -10.96
C ILE A 93 -18.74 10.24 -11.78
N PRO A 94 -18.99 8.94 -12.06
CA PRO A 94 -20.19 8.47 -12.72
C PRO A 94 -21.43 8.80 -11.89
N GLU A 95 -22.52 9.13 -12.57
CA GLU A 95 -23.83 9.41 -11.94
C GLU A 95 -24.39 8.19 -11.20
N HIS A 96 -24.02 6.98 -11.62
CA HIS A 96 -24.51 5.72 -11.08
C HIS A 96 -23.34 4.78 -10.74
N TRP A 97 -22.97 4.72 -9.46
CA TRP A 97 -22.04 3.69 -8.96
C TRP A 97 -22.79 2.41 -8.61
N PRO A 98 -22.17 1.22 -8.79
CA PRO A 98 -22.64 0.02 -8.13
C PRO A 98 -22.70 0.28 -6.62
N GLN A 99 -23.84 0.01 -6.01
CA GLN A 99 -24.21 0.48 -4.67
C GLN A 99 -23.33 -0.06 -3.51
N MET A 100 -22.31 -0.87 -3.80
CA MET A 100 -21.55 -1.63 -2.80
C MET A 100 -20.02 -1.48 -2.84
N ASP A 101 -19.45 -0.75 -3.81
CA ASP A 101 -18.00 -0.62 -3.92
C ASP A 101 -17.50 0.70 -3.32
N VAL A 102 -16.48 0.61 -2.46
CA VAL A 102 -15.74 1.80 -1.98
C VAL A 102 -14.91 2.32 -3.15
N VAL A 103 -15.08 3.59 -3.49
CA VAL A 103 -14.34 4.27 -4.56
C VAL A 103 -13.54 5.42 -3.97
N ALA A 104 -12.24 5.49 -4.32
CA ALA A 104 -11.42 6.65 -4.02
C ALA A 104 -11.61 7.73 -5.09
N VAL A 105 -12.00 8.92 -4.65
CA VAL A 105 -12.12 10.11 -5.52
C VAL A 105 -10.85 10.95 -5.39
N VAL A 106 -10.24 11.30 -6.51
CA VAL A 106 -8.98 12.05 -6.57
C VAL A 106 -9.21 13.37 -7.28
N SER A 107 -8.73 14.47 -6.70
CA SER A 107 -8.77 15.76 -7.39
C SER A 107 -7.89 15.73 -8.64
N SER A 108 -8.43 16.25 -9.74
CA SER A 108 -7.74 16.31 -11.03
C SER A 108 -7.17 17.71 -11.31
N PRO A 109 -5.99 17.84 -11.96
CA PRO A 109 -5.04 16.78 -12.30
C PRO A 109 -4.06 16.48 -11.14
N TRP A 110 -3.15 15.52 -11.34
CA TRP A 110 -2.00 15.32 -10.45
C TRP A 110 -1.22 16.63 -10.24
N LYS A 111 -0.80 16.88 -9.00
CA LYS A 111 -0.01 18.07 -8.63
C LYS A 111 1.21 17.71 -7.78
N VAL A 112 2.18 18.63 -7.78
CA VAL A 112 3.31 18.55 -6.84
C VAL A 112 2.78 18.52 -5.42
N GLY A 113 3.26 17.55 -4.65
CA GLY A 113 2.81 17.31 -3.29
C GLY A 113 1.93 16.07 -3.13
N ASP A 114 1.30 15.59 -4.21
CA ASP A 114 0.42 14.43 -4.14
C ASP A 114 1.18 13.17 -3.73
N LEU A 115 0.56 12.39 -2.86
CA LEU A 115 1.04 11.10 -2.43
C LEU A 115 0.44 10.03 -3.33
N ILE A 116 1.31 9.21 -3.90
CA ILE A 116 0.95 8.20 -4.89
C ILE A 116 1.52 6.84 -4.51
N ASP A 117 0.89 5.79 -5.02
CA ASP A 117 1.48 4.47 -5.16
C ASP A 117 1.86 4.31 -6.66
N TRP A 118 3.14 4.13 -6.94
CA TRP A 118 3.69 4.00 -8.29
C TRP A 118 3.92 2.52 -8.62
N TRP A 119 3.27 2.04 -9.69
CA TRP A 119 3.48 0.71 -10.22
C TRP A 119 4.84 0.62 -10.92
N TYR A 120 5.77 -0.14 -10.33
CA TYR A 120 7.10 -0.36 -10.90
C TYR A 120 7.67 -1.69 -10.48
N LYS A 121 8.17 -2.46 -11.46
CA LYS A 121 8.68 -3.83 -11.26
C LYS A 121 7.67 -4.67 -10.48
N ASP A 122 6.45 -4.72 -10.98
CA ASP A 122 5.44 -5.67 -10.53
C ASP A 122 4.98 -5.49 -9.06
N CYS A 123 5.23 -4.31 -8.47
CA CYS A 123 4.70 -3.91 -7.18
C CYS A 123 4.46 -2.39 -7.11
N PHE A 124 3.73 -1.95 -6.08
CA PHE A 124 3.44 -0.53 -5.86
C PHE A 124 4.41 0.09 -4.85
N TRP A 125 4.97 1.24 -5.21
CA TRP A 125 5.90 2.01 -4.40
C TRP A 125 5.26 3.31 -3.95
N THR A 126 5.08 3.49 -2.64
CA THR A 126 4.57 4.77 -2.13
C THR A 126 5.62 5.86 -2.33
N GLY A 127 5.21 6.99 -2.87
CA GLY A 127 6.06 8.14 -3.17
C GLY A 127 5.28 9.44 -3.19
N LYS A 128 6.00 10.53 -3.48
CA LYS A 128 5.44 11.87 -3.58
C LYS A 128 5.86 12.53 -4.88
N ILE A 129 4.92 13.18 -5.57
CA ILE A 129 5.23 13.98 -6.76
C ILE A 129 6.00 15.24 -6.33
N ILE A 130 7.17 15.46 -6.92
CA ILE A 130 8.05 16.61 -6.65
C ILE A 130 8.18 17.57 -7.83
N GLU A 131 7.85 17.12 -9.04
CA GLU A 131 7.96 17.92 -10.27
C GLU A 131 7.00 17.36 -11.33
N LEU A 132 6.38 18.22 -12.13
CA LEU A 132 5.62 17.82 -13.32
C LEU A 132 6.55 17.95 -14.53
N LEU A 133 6.74 16.86 -15.29
CA LEU A 133 7.69 16.82 -16.42
C LEU A 133 6.99 16.93 -17.79
N GLY A 134 5.66 17.04 -17.79
CA GLY A 134 4.80 17.06 -18.97
C GLY A 134 3.37 16.65 -18.58
N GLU A 135 2.54 16.37 -19.59
CA GLU A 135 1.16 15.93 -19.38
C GLU A 135 1.08 14.47 -18.86
N ASP A 136 1.98 13.60 -19.31
CA ASP A 136 1.96 12.17 -19.06
C ASP A 136 3.09 11.71 -18.12
N LYS A 137 3.95 12.63 -17.65
CA LYS A 137 5.12 12.30 -16.83
C LYS A 137 5.28 13.23 -15.65
N VAL A 138 5.69 12.63 -14.55
CA VAL A 138 6.04 13.34 -13.32
C VAL A 138 7.35 12.82 -12.75
N LYS A 139 7.99 13.63 -11.92
CA LYS A 139 9.09 13.20 -11.08
C LYS A 139 8.57 12.90 -9.69
N ILE A 140 8.89 11.74 -9.17
CA ILE A 140 8.52 11.32 -7.82
C ILE A 140 9.76 11.14 -6.95
N ILE A 141 9.59 11.29 -5.64
CA ILE A 141 10.55 10.89 -4.62
C ILE A 141 9.97 9.75 -3.78
N CYS A 142 10.77 8.71 -3.54
CA CYS A 142 10.40 7.61 -2.65
C CYS A 142 10.99 7.85 -1.25
N PRO A 143 10.33 7.38 -0.17
CA PRO A 143 10.86 7.50 1.18
C PRO A 143 12.27 6.94 1.31
N GLU A 144 13.15 7.67 1.97
CA GLU A 144 14.52 7.23 2.23
C GLU A 144 14.60 6.03 3.19
N LYS A 145 15.78 5.41 3.24
CA LYS A 145 16.06 4.37 4.23
C LYS A 145 15.94 4.95 5.64
N PRO A 146 15.40 4.19 6.61
CA PRO A 146 15.07 2.76 6.52
C PRO A 146 13.58 2.50 6.20
N ILE A 147 12.81 3.51 5.80
CA ILE A 147 11.36 3.41 5.57
C ILE A 147 11.08 2.90 4.15
N GLY A 148 11.81 3.44 3.17
CA GLY A 148 11.80 2.98 1.78
C GLY A 148 13.21 2.72 1.25
N GLU A 149 13.34 2.67 -0.08
CA GLU A 149 14.63 2.53 -0.76
C GLU A 149 15.23 3.86 -1.24
N GLY A 150 14.49 4.97 -1.10
CA GLY A 150 14.91 6.31 -1.50
C GLY A 150 14.92 6.56 -3.01
N GLY A 151 15.46 7.72 -3.38
CA GLY A 151 15.69 8.10 -4.77
C GLY A 151 14.57 8.90 -5.43
N CYS A 152 14.91 9.48 -6.58
CA CYS A 152 14.01 10.26 -7.42
C CYS A 152 13.90 9.62 -8.80
N TRP A 153 12.68 9.49 -9.30
CA TRP A 153 12.37 8.73 -10.51
C TRP A 153 11.41 9.51 -11.40
N ALA A 154 11.56 9.36 -12.72
CA ALA A 154 10.53 9.78 -13.66
C ALA A 154 9.51 8.63 -13.79
N ALA A 155 8.22 8.95 -13.65
CA ALA A 155 7.13 7.99 -13.71
C ALA A 155 6.06 8.47 -14.70
N ASP A 156 5.48 7.53 -15.44
CA ASP A 156 4.33 7.80 -16.29
C ASP A 156 3.07 7.93 -15.42
N THR A 157 2.22 8.92 -15.66
CA THR A 157 1.02 9.20 -14.84
C THR A 157 0.01 8.06 -14.85
N LYS A 158 0.01 7.22 -15.89
CA LYS A 158 -0.81 6.00 -16.01
C LYS A 158 -0.42 4.90 -15.03
N ASP A 159 0.82 4.91 -14.53
CA ASP A 159 1.34 3.92 -13.58
C ASP A 159 1.12 4.38 -12.12
N LEU A 160 0.43 5.52 -11.92
CA LEU A 160 0.14 6.08 -10.62
C LEU A 160 -1.29 5.75 -10.20
N ARG A 161 -1.45 5.55 -8.90
CA ARG A 161 -2.74 5.62 -8.21
C ARG A 161 -2.55 6.45 -6.93
N PRO A 162 -3.61 7.00 -6.31
CA PRO A 162 -3.45 7.75 -5.08
C PRO A 162 -2.91 6.85 -3.97
N ALA A 163 -2.01 7.36 -3.12
CA ALA A 163 -1.63 6.64 -1.91
C ALA A 163 -2.79 6.68 -0.92
N LEU A 164 -3.15 5.52 -0.35
CA LEU A 164 -4.15 5.41 0.70
C LEU A 164 -3.62 4.57 1.85
N ASP A 165 -3.93 5.00 3.06
CA ASP A 165 -3.72 4.21 4.27
C ASP A 165 -4.94 3.33 4.54
N TRP A 166 -4.69 2.19 5.17
CA TRP A 166 -5.74 1.28 5.60
C TRP A 166 -5.55 0.83 7.05
N PRO A 167 -5.87 1.69 8.03
CA PRO A 167 -5.97 1.26 9.43
C PRO A 167 -7.22 0.39 9.63
N LEU A 168 -7.05 -0.75 10.32
CA LEU A 168 -8.09 -1.77 10.52
C LEU A 168 -9.45 -1.21 10.99
N LEU A 169 -9.44 -0.18 11.85
CA LEU A 169 -10.65 0.40 12.44
C LEU A 169 -11.30 1.51 11.61
N LYS A 170 -10.58 2.12 10.65
CA LYS A 170 -11.12 3.26 9.86
C LYS A 170 -11.35 2.92 8.39
N GLY A 171 -10.88 1.76 7.92
CA GLY A 171 -10.92 1.41 6.50
C GLY A 171 -9.96 2.27 5.69
N TRP A 172 -10.27 2.48 4.41
CA TRP A 172 -9.44 3.30 3.50
C TRP A 172 -9.50 4.78 3.88
N THR A 173 -8.34 5.40 4.06
CA THR A 173 -8.21 6.82 4.42
C THR A 173 -7.09 7.49 3.65
N ALA A 174 -7.22 8.79 3.38
CA ALA A 174 -6.10 9.57 2.85
C ALA A 174 -4.94 9.60 3.86
N PRO A 175 -3.69 9.43 3.40
CA PRO A 175 -2.53 9.47 4.27
C PRO A 175 -2.34 10.87 4.86
N LEU A 176 -1.92 10.92 6.13
CA LEU A 176 -1.42 12.16 6.72
C LEU A 176 -0.09 12.55 6.05
N SER A 177 0.21 13.84 6.00
CA SER A 177 1.47 14.36 5.45
C SER A 177 2.67 13.56 5.97
N GLN A 178 3.38 12.86 5.09
CA GLN A 178 4.58 12.10 5.44
C GLN A 178 5.83 12.95 5.16
N ALA A 179 6.87 12.75 5.96
CA ALA A 179 8.19 13.30 5.67
C ALA A 179 8.85 12.43 4.59
N PHE A 180 9.16 13.03 3.44
CA PHE A 180 9.90 12.43 2.32
C PHE A 180 11.25 13.13 2.19
#